data_AF-A0A2N3CS45-F1
#
_entry.id   AF-A0A2N3CS45-F1
#
_cell.length_a   1.000
_cell.length_b   1.000
_cell.length_c   1.000
_cell.angle_alpha   90.00
_cell.angle_beta   90.00
_cell.angle_gamma   90.00
#
_symmetry.space_group_name_H-M   'P 1'
#
loop_
_entity.id
_entity.type
_entity.pdbx_description
1 polymer ?
#
loop_
_entity_poly.entity_id
_entity_poly.type
_entity_poly.pdbx_seq_one_letter_code
_entity_poly.pdbx_strand_id
1 'polypeptide(L)'
;FRIAEEDLRLRGAGEMLGTRQSGEQTFRLAPPEKFAELIGAANADARLLVDRDGGLDGERGQAARVALYLFERDAAVGLLRAG
;
A
#
# COMPACT_ATOMS: atom_id res chain seq x y z
N PHE A 1 25.35 -1.43 -8.61
CA PHE A 1 23.94 -1.87 -8.71
C PHE A 1 23.78 -3.34 -8.34
N ARG A 2 24.20 -4.30 -9.18
CA ARG A 2 24.03 -5.75 -8.90
C ARG A 2 24.59 -6.22 -7.53
N ILE A 3 25.70 -5.63 -7.06
CA ILE A 3 26.30 -5.96 -5.76
C ILE A 3 25.45 -5.44 -4.59
N ALA A 4 24.80 -4.28 -4.74
CA ALA A 4 23.97 -3.70 -3.69
C ALA A 4 22.60 -4.40 -3.55
N GLU A 5 22.05 -4.91 -4.66
CA GLU A 5 20.83 -5.72 -4.66
C GLU A 5 21.05 -7.07 -3.96
N GLU A 6 22.20 -7.70 -4.20
CA GLU A 6 22.50 -8.99 -3.60
C GLU A 6 22.87 -8.87 -2.12
N ASP A 7 23.48 -7.76 -1.72
CA ASP A 7 23.73 -7.41 -0.33
C ASP A 7 22.41 -7.16 0.45
N LEU A 8 21.42 -6.52 -0.18
CA LEU A 8 20.08 -6.35 0.37
C LEU A 8 19.31 -7.69 0.45
N ARG A 9 19.49 -8.58 -0.53
CA ARG A 9 18.90 -9.93 -0.57
C ARG A 9 19.48 -10.84 0.52
N LEU A 10 20.78 -10.73 0.80
CA LEU A 10 21.47 -11.52 1.82
C LEU A 10 21.21 -11.01 3.25
N ARG A 11 21.03 -9.70 3.45
CA ARG A 11 20.80 -9.11 4.78
C ARG A 11 19.35 -9.21 5.25
N GLY A 12 18.39 -9.30 4.31
CA GLY A 12 16.97 -9.23 4.63
C GLY A 12 16.57 -7.87 5.20
N ALA A 13 15.29 -7.50 5.09
CA ALA A 13 14.76 -6.21 5.59
C ALA A 13 14.77 -6.07 7.13
N GLY A 14 15.44 -6.97 7.85
CA GLY A 14 15.32 -7.13 9.30
C GLY A 14 16.47 -6.61 10.16
N GLU A 15 17.58 -6.13 9.59
CA GLU A 15 18.76 -5.67 10.38
C GLU A 15 19.08 -4.18 10.18
N MET A 16 18.06 -3.31 10.10
CA MET A 16 18.26 -1.86 10.32
C MET A 16 18.02 -1.43 11.78
N LEU A 17 17.54 -2.31 12.65
CA LEU A 17 17.19 -2.00 14.04
C LEU A 17 17.74 -3.02 15.03
N GLY A 18 19.06 -3.08 15.18
CA GLY A 18 19.69 -3.71 16.36
C GLY A 18 19.47 -5.22 16.54
N THR A 19 20.04 -5.75 17.61
CA THR A 19 20.24 -7.17 17.87
C THR A 19 18.93 -7.95 17.99
N ARG A 20 18.77 -8.94 17.09
CA ARG A 20 17.75 -10.00 17.06
C ARG A 20 17.46 -10.59 18.46
N GLN A 21 16.42 -10.12 19.14
CA GLN A 21 15.94 -10.71 20.38
C GLN A 21 14.98 -11.87 20.03
N SER A 22 15.20 -13.05 20.61
CA SER A 22 14.56 -14.33 20.25
C SER A 22 13.04 -14.44 20.56
N GLY A 23 12.34 -13.31 20.67
CA GLY A 23 10.90 -13.25 20.98
C GLY A 23 10.09 -12.22 20.18
N GLU A 24 10.69 -11.45 19.27
CA GLU A 24 9.93 -10.50 18.45
C GLU A 24 9.21 -11.19 17.30
N GLN A 25 7.91 -10.91 17.14
CA GLN A 25 7.17 -11.32 15.95
C GLN A 25 7.81 -10.67 14.73
N THR A 26 8.48 -11.47 13.92
CA THR A 26 9.11 -10.98 12.70
C THR A 26 8.00 -10.63 11.69
N PHE A 27 7.73 -9.35 11.50
CA PHE A 27 6.88 -8.89 10.41
C PHE A 27 7.52 -9.32 9.08
N ARG A 28 6.92 -10.29 8.42
CA ARG A 28 7.31 -10.70 7.07
C ARG A 28 6.54 -9.84 6.07
N LEU A 29 7.22 -8.86 5.50
CA LEU A 29 6.70 -8.13 4.35
C LEU A 29 6.79 -9.02 3.11
N ALA A 30 5.69 -9.12 2.37
CA ALA A 30 5.71 -9.76 1.07
C ALA A 30 6.50 -8.88 0.08
N PRO A 31 7.33 -9.49 -0.79
CA PRO A 31 8.17 -8.72 -1.69
C PRO A 31 7.33 -8.14 -2.85
N PRO A 32 7.71 -6.98 -3.41
CA PRO A 32 6.90 -6.24 -4.38
C PRO A 32 6.45 -7.05 -5.60
N GLU A 33 7.27 -8.01 -6.03
CA GLU A 33 7.03 -8.86 -7.19
C GLU A 33 5.79 -9.73 -7.01
N LYS A 34 5.43 -10.08 -5.76
CA LYS A 34 4.20 -10.82 -5.46
C LYS A 34 2.93 -10.00 -5.63
N PHE A 35 3.04 -8.68 -5.75
CA PHE A 35 1.91 -7.77 -5.88
C PHE A 35 1.73 -7.25 -7.30
N ALA A 36 2.68 -7.49 -8.21
CA ALA A 36 2.67 -6.91 -9.55
C ALA A 36 1.33 -7.12 -10.29
N GLU A 37 0.75 -8.33 -10.21
CA GLU A 37 -0.54 -8.64 -10.81
C GLU A 37 -1.72 -7.95 -10.11
N LEU A 38 -1.62 -7.72 -8.80
CA LEU A 38 -2.66 -7.07 -7.99
C LEU A 38 -2.72 -5.56 -8.22
N ILE A 39 -1.59 -4.92 -8.57
CA ILE A 39 -1.55 -3.49 -8.86
C ILE A 39 -2.48 -3.14 -10.04
N GLY A 40 -2.50 -3.96 -11.09
CA GLY A 40 -3.38 -3.75 -12.24
C GLY A 40 -4.85 -3.78 -11.86
N ALA A 41 -5.27 -4.82 -11.11
CA ALA A 41 -6.64 -4.96 -10.64
C ALA A 41 -7.05 -3.84 -9.67
N ALA A 42 -6.17 -3.46 -8.73
CA ALA A 42 -6.43 -2.39 -7.78
C ALA A 42 -6.62 -1.03 -8.47
N ASN A 43 -5.81 -0.72 -9.49
CA ASN A 43 -5.95 0.52 -10.26
C ASN A 43 -7.27 0.56 -11.05
N ALA A 44 -7.63 -0.55 -11.72
CA ALA A 44 -8.89 -0.64 -12.45
C ALA A 44 -10.10 -0.49 -11.51
N ASP A 45 -10.03 -1.09 -10.34
CA ASP A 45 -11.07 -1.01 -9.33
C ASP A 45 -11.23 0.39 -8.74
N ALA A 46 -10.11 1.05 -8.40
CA ALA A 46 -10.12 2.43 -7.93
C ALA A 46 -10.69 3.37 -9.00
N ARG A 47 -10.37 3.14 -10.28
CA ARG A 47 -10.93 3.92 -11.37
C ARG A 47 -12.44 3.74 -11.48
N LEU A 48 -12.91 2.49 -11.44
CA LEU A 48 -14.34 2.18 -11.47
C LEU A 48 -15.10 2.82 -10.29
N LEU A 49 -14.48 2.83 -9.10
CA LEU A 49 -15.06 3.47 -7.92
C LEU A 49 -15.24 4.97 -8.14
N VAL A 50 -14.20 5.68 -8.62
CA VAL A 50 -14.27 7.11 -8.91
C VAL A 50 -15.28 7.40 -10.02
N ASP A 51 -15.30 6.61 -11.09
CA ASP A 51 -16.21 6.81 -12.22
C ASP A 51 -17.70 6.62 -11.81
N ARG A 52 -17.98 5.77 -10.81
CA ARG A 52 -19.36 5.50 -10.33
C ARG A 52 -19.79 6.34 -9.14
N ASP A 53 -18.84 6.68 -8.27
CA ASP A 53 -19.08 7.32 -6.97
C ASP A 53 -17.96 8.36 -6.74
N GLY A 54 -17.83 9.32 -7.65
CA GLY A 54 -16.80 10.37 -7.62
C GLY A 54 -16.85 11.26 -6.38
N GLY A 55 -17.98 11.25 -5.64
CA GLY A 55 -18.11 11.87 -4.32
C GLY A 55 -17.71 10.96 -3.16
N LEU A 56 -17.51 9.66 -3.42
CA LEU A 56 -17.27 8.55 -2.48
C LEU A 56 -18.38 8.40 -1.41
N ASP A 57 -19.61 8.78 -1.73
CA ASP A 57 -20.70 8.90 -0.74
C ASP A 57 -21.45 7.58 -0.48
N GLY A 58 -21.38 6.63 -1.42
CA GLY A 58 -21.93 5.30 -1.25
C GLY A 58 -21.13 4.44 -0.26
N GLU A 59 -21.69 3.31 0.16
CA GLU A 59 -21.09 2.41 1.15
C GLU A 59 -19.62 2.06 0.85
N ARG A 60 -19.32 1.76 -0.42
CA ARG A 60 -17.97 1.47 -0.89
C ARG A 60 -17.06 2.70 -0.85
N GLY A 61 -17.57 3.89 -1.20
CA GLY A 61 -16.83 5.13 -1.13
C GLY A 61 -16.47 5.51 0.30
N GLN A 62 -17.37 5.27 1.26
CA GLN A 62 -17.08 5.45 2.69
C GLN A 62 -15.95 4.54 3.15
N ALA A 63 -15.97 3.26 2.75
CA ALA A 63 -14.87 2.33 3.04
C ALA A 63 -13.54 2.81 2.44
N ALA A 64 -13.56 3.34 1.21
CA ALA A 64 -12.38 3.92 0.58
C ALA A 64 -11.86 5.16 1.32
N ARG A 65 -12.74 6.01 1.86
CA ARG A 65 -12.33 7.14 2.72
C ARG A 65 -11.62 6.69 3.99
N VAL A 66 -12.09 5.62 4.62
CA VAL A 66 -11.41 5.03 5.78
C VAL A 66 -10.01 4.55 5.38
N ALA A 67 -9.89 3.86 4.24
CA ALA A 67 -8.58 3.45 3.74
C ALA A 67 -7.66 4.64 3.47
N LEU A 68 -8.15 5.69 2.81
CA LEU A 68 -7.38 6.92 2.56
C LEU A 68 -6.93 7.58 3.85
N TYR A 69 -7.78 7.63 4.88
CA TYR A 69 -7.41 8.12 6.21
C TYR A 69 -6.30 7.29 6.85
N LEU A 70 -6.45 5.96 6.87
CA LEU A 70 -5.47 5.05 7.47
C LEU A 70 -4.10 5.10 6.79
N PHE A 71 -4.07 5.41 5.49
CA PHE A 71 -2.83 5.55 4.71
C PHE A 71 -2.36 7.01 4.57
N GLU A 72 -2.92 7.94 5.34
CA GLU A 72 -2.53 9.37 5.35
C GLU A 72 -2.67 10.04 3.97
N ARG A 73 -3.73 9.70 3.25
CA ARG A 73 -4.12 10.23 1.91
C ARG A 73 -5.51 10.86 1.91
N ASP A 74 -6.04 11.22 3.07
CA ASP A 74 -7.35 11.85 3.24
C ASP A 74 -7.50 13.17 2.48
N ALA A 75 -6.42 13.95 2.35
CA ALA A 75 -6.41 15.18 1.54
C ALA A 75 -6.83 14.96 0.06
N ALA A 76 -6.66 13.74 -0.48
CA ALA A 76 -7.04 13.42 -1.85
C ALA A 76 -8.56 13.39 -2.07
N VAL A 77 -9.37 13.19 -1.02
CA VAL A 77 -10.84 13.14 -1.13
C VAL A 77 -11.40 14.47 -1.65
N GLY A 78 -10.82 15.60 -1.24
CA GLY A 78 -11.24 16.93 -1.70
C GLY A 78 -10.98 17.15 -3.20
N LEU A 79 -9.94 16.53 -3.75
CA LEU A 79 -9.60 16.64 -5.17
C LEU A 79 -10.56 15.84 -6.06
N LEU A 80 -11.10 14.72 -5.55
CA LEU A 80 -12.05 13.88 -6.29
C LEU A 80 -13.42 14.56 -6.49
N ARG A 81 -13.84 15.41 -5.54
CA ARG A 81 -15.11 16.15 -5.63
C ARG A 81 -15.07 17.38 -6.55
N ALA A 82 -13.89 17.84 -6.92
CA ALA A 82 -13.70 19.05 -7.73
C ALA A 82 -13.64 18.77 -9.24
N GLY A 83 -13.69 17.49 -9.65
CA GLY A 83 -13.63 17.03 -11.04
C GLY A 83 -14.96 16.54 -11.58
#